data_AF-A0A848U093-F1
#
_entry.id   AF-A0A848U093-F1
#
_cell.length_a   1.000
_cell.length_b   1.000
_cell.length_c   1.000
_cell.angle_alpha   90.00
_cell.angle_beta   90.00
_cell.angle_gamma   90.00
#
_symmetry.space_group_name_H-M   'P 1'
#
loop_
_entity.id
_entity.type
_entity.pdbx_description
1 polymer ?
#
loop_
_entity_poly.entity_id
_entity_poly.type
_entity_poly.pdbx_seq_one_letter_code
_entity_poly.pdbx_strand_id
1 'polypeptide(L)'
;MNIFRWVVILIGFSLLGGCASKGDTVTGTEGSSVSASSTPAADDPAMQDADQDGILDAQDACAGSTLRALVDASGCEIVTGVIEGIKFGPNETDLSVESREVLSKYVDVFKRYPDVVVAVEGHTDNRGPAADNLELSKQRVLSVVRYMVANGISADRIKPYGYGESRPRAPNATVEGREQNRRIEINIVEGLL
;
A
#
# COMPACT_ATOMS: atom_id res chain seq x y z
N MET A 1 -43.51 -12.06 4.81
CA MET A 1 -44.22 -12.68 3.67
C MET A 1 -43.57 -12.16 2.39
N ASN A 2 -43.29 -13.06 1.44
CA ASN A 2 -42.73 -12.86 0.10
C ASN A 2 -41.23 -13.13 -0.06
N ILE A 3 -40.85 -14.40 -0.18
CA ILE A 3 -40.71 -15.26 -1.39
C ILE A 3 -39.36 -15.11 -2.11
N PHE A 4 -38.46 -16.02 -1.72
CA PHE A 4 -37.23 -16.43 -2.39
C PHE A 4 -37.45 -16.82 -3.86
N ARG A 5 -36.54 -16.41 -4.75
CA ARG A 5 -36.26 -17.14 -6.00
C ARG A 5 -34.75 -17.26 -6.20
N TRP A 6 -34.26 -18.44 -5.86
CA TRP A 6 -32.96 -18.97 -6.27
C TRP A 6 -33.06 -19.46 -7.72
N VAL A 7 -32.10 -19.10 -8.57
CA VAL A 7 -31.89 -19.76 -9.86
C VAL A 7 -30.45 -20.26 -9.87
N VAL A 8 -30.29 -21.54 -9.54
CA VAL A 8 -29.06 -22.32 -9.69
C VAL A 8 -29.14 -22.99 -11.05
N ILE A 9 -28.25 -22.62 -11.98
CA ILE A 9 -28.09 -23.31 -13.27
C ILE A 9 -26.89 -24.25 -13.14
N LEU A 10 -27.19 -25.54 -13.03
CA LEU A 10 -26.24 -26.64 -13.12
C LEU A 10 -26.19 -27.12 -14.59
N ILE A 11 -25.05 -26.93 -15.24
CA ILE A 11 -24.67 -27.56 -16.52
C ILE A 11 -23.21 -27.96 -16.29
N GLY A 12 -22.72 -29.16 -16.51
CA GLY A 12 -23.22 -30.40 -17.08
C GLY A 12 -21.96 -31.25 -17.24
N PHE A 13 -21.85 -32.31 -16.45
CA PHE A 13 -20.66 -33.16 -16.34
C PHE A 13 -20.67 -34.19 -17.48
N SER A 14 -19.64 -34.20 -18.33
CA SER A 14 -19.42 -35.26 -19.33
C SER A 14 -17.99 -35.78 -19.23
N LEU A 15 -17.86 -36.97 -18.65
CA LEU A 15 -16.70 -37.86 -18.72
C LEU A 15 -16.92 -38.87 -19.85
N LEU A 16 -16.01 -38.94 -20.81
CA LEU A 16 -15.66 -40.05 -21.71
C LEU A 16 -14.33 -39.62 -22.36
N GLY A 17 -13.26 -40.38 -22.54
CA GLY A 17 -12.92 -41.79 -22.36
C GLY A 17 -11.48 -41.93 -22.87
N GLY A 18 -10.69 -42.84 -22.30
CA GLY A 18 -9.25 -42.93 -22.51
C GLY A 18 -8.78 -43.62 -23.81
N CYS A 19 -7.46 -43.69 -23.95
CA CYS A 19 -6.57 -44.63 -24.68
C CYS A 19 -5.17 -43.95 -24.72
N ALA A 20 -4.00 -44.57 -24.77
CA ALA A 20 -3.48 -45.93 -24.61
C ALA A 20 -1.94 -45.75 -24.63
N SER A 21 -1.19 -46.67 -23.99
CA SER A 21 0.28 -46.66 -23.93
C SER A 21 0.95 -46.89 -25.29
N LYS A 22 2.13 -46.29 -25.49
CA LYS A 22 3.28 -46.90 -26.19
C LYS A 22 4.56 -46.24 -25.68
N GLY A 23 5.45 -47.05 -25.11
CA GLY A 23 6.83 -46.66 -24.88
C GLY A 23 7.63 -46.85 -26.17
N ASP A 24 8.71 -46.09 -26.30
CA ASP A 24 9.86 -46.45 -27.12
C ASP A 24 11.11 -45.82 -26.50
N THR A 25 12.05 -46.70 -26.15
CA THR A 25 13.43 -46.42 -25.75
C THR A 25 14.22 -45.99 -26.98
N VAL A 26 14.88 -44.83 -26.94
CA VAL A 26 16.07 -44.57 -27.79
C VAL A 26 17.15 -43.89 -26.95
N THR A 27 18.24 -44.62 -26.79
CA THR A 27 19.57 -44.21 -26.37
C THR A 27 20.19 -43.24 -27.36
N GLY A 28 20.78 -42.14 -26.89
CA GLY A 28 21.54 -41.21 -27.71
C GLY A 28 22.30 -40.20 -26.88
N THR A 29 23.58 -40.48 -26.70
CA THR A 29 24.65 -39.67 -26.11
C THR A 29 24.76 -38.26 -26.69
N GLU A 30 24.73 -37.25 -25.83
CA GLU A 30 25.50 -36.02 -26.01
C GLU A 30 26.13 -35.63 -24.68
N GLY A 31 27.46 -35.58 -24.66
CA GLY A 31 28.20 -35.05 -23.53
C GLY A 31 28.12 -33.54 -23.51
N SER A 32 28.10 -32.96 -22.32
CA SER A 32 28.82 -31.73 -22.05
C SER A 32 28.93 -31.49 -20.55
N SER A 33 30.17 -31.28 -20.12
CA SER A 33 30.58 -30.45 -18.99
C SER A 33 29.92 -30.71 -17.62
N VAL A 34 30.69 -31.42 -16.79
CA VAL A 34 30.97 -31.12 -15.38
C VAL A 34 30.17 -29.94 -14.81
N SER A 35 29.25 -30.26 -13.90
CA SER A 35 28.72 -29.35 -12.90
C SER A 35 29.88 -28.71 -12.14
N ALA A 36 30.20 -27.46 -12.47
CA ALA A 36 30.75 -26.53 -11.52
C ALA A 36 29.56 -25.94 -10.74
N SER A 37 29.40 -26.41 -9.52
CA SER A 37 28.62 -25.70 -8.51
C SER A 37 29.35 -24.40 -8.21
N SER A 38 28.91 -23.30 -8.82
CA SER A 38 29.27 -21.97 -8.36
C SER A 38 28.26 -21.56 -7.31
N THR A 39 28.58 -21.76 -6.04
CA THR A 39 28.11 -20.83 -5.02
C THR A 39 28.44 -19.41 -5.50
N PRO A 40 27.46 -18.51 -5.67
CA PRO A 40 27.76 -17.12 -5.98
C PRO A 40 28.68 -16.60 -4.87
N ALA A 41 29.79 -15.98 -5.27
CA ALA A 41 30.74 -15.39 -4.34
C ALA A 41 30.02 -14.34 -3.49
N ALA A 42 30.26 -14.36 -2.18
CA ALA A 42 29.71 -13.38 -1.24
C ALA A 42 30.19 -11.92 -1.48
N ASP A 43 31.03 -11.70 -2.50
CA ASP A 43 31.60 -10.41 -2.90
C ASP A 43 31.18 -10.00 -4.33
N ASP A 44 30.08 -10.54 -4.87
CA ASP A 44 29.50 -10.02 -6.11
C ASP A 44 28.89 -8.64 -5.86
N PRO A 45 29.40 -7.55 -6.48
CA PRO A 45 28.84 -6.20 -6.30
C PRO A 45 27.37 -6.09 -6.70
N ALA A 46 26.83 -7.04 -7.47
CA ALA A 46 25.41 -7.08 -7.81
C ALA A 46 24.49 -7.56 -6.67
N MET A 47 25.04 -8.11 -5.58
CA MET A 47 24.29 -8.69 -4.45
C MET A 47 24.45 -7.89 -3.14
N GLN A 48 25.04 -6.70 -3.22
CA GLN A 48 25.24 -5.83 -2.05
C GLN A 48 23.93 -5.12 -1.69
N ASP A 49 23.66 -5.02 -0.39
CA ASP A 49 22.57 -4.27 0.25
C ASP A 49 23.20 -3.62 1.50
N ALA A 50 23.72 -2.41 1.32
CA ALA A 50 24.60 -1.76 2.28
C ALA A 50 23.85 -1.22 3.51
N ASP A 51 22.61 -0.76 3.33
CA ASP A 51 21.77 -0.19 4.40
C ASP A 51 20.73 -1.18 4.94
N GLN A 52 20.66 -2.39 4.36
CA GLN A 52 19.86 -3.53 4.82
C GLN A 52 18.35 -3.25 4.81
N ASP A 53 17.89 -2.46 3.85
CA ASP A 53 16.48 -2.10 3.68
C ASP A 53 15.70 -3.14 2.85
N GLY A 54 16.40 -4.10 2.26
CA GLY A 54 15.87 -5.18 1.42
C GLY A 54 15.87 -4.87 -0.08
N ILE A 55 16.45 -3.74 -0.50
CA ILE A 55 16.70 -3.36 -1.89
C ILE A 55 18.21 -3.43 -2.14
N LEU A 56 18.63 -4.19 -3.16
CA LEU A 56 20.04 -4.28 -3.51
C LEU A 56 20.57 -2.93 -3.98
N ASP A 57 21.81 -2.58 -3.65
CA ASP A 57 22.48 -1.31 -4.01
C ASP A 57 22.38 -0.98 -5.50
N ALA A 58 22.38 -2.00 -6.37
CA ALA A 58 22.25 -1.84 -7.82
C ALA A 58 20.84 -1.37 -8.26
N GLN A 59 19.84 -1.51 -7.40
CA GLN A 59 18.43 -1.16 -7.59
C GLN A 59 17.95 -0.11 -6.58
N ASP A 60 18.82 0.32 -5.67
CA ASP A 60 18.54 1.30 -4.64
C ASP A 60 18.96 2.71 -5.09
N ALA A 61 17.98 3.61 -5.19
CA ALA A 61 18.22 5.01 -5.50
C ALA A 61 18.63 5.82 -4.27
N CYS A 62 18.43 5.27 -3.07
CA CYS A 62 18.54 5.90 -1.77
C CYS A 62 19.38 5.03 -0.79
N ALA A 63 20.66 4.80 -1.15
CA ALA A 63 21.69 3.94 -0.49
C ALA A 63 22.05 4.21 0.99
N GLY A 64 21.16 4.80 1.78
CA GLY A 64 21.38 5.16 3.17
C GLY A 64 20.08 5.47 3.88
N SER A 65 19.05 4.68 3.60
CA SER A 65 17.79 4.73 4.33
C SER A 65 18.02 4.47 5.83
N THR A 66 17.14 4.99 6.68
CA THR A 66 17.25 4.75 8.11
C THR A 66 17.05 3.27 8.39
N LEU A 67 17.86 2.66 9.26
CA LEU A 67 17.67 1.27 9.65
C LEU A 67 16.22 1.03 10.11
N ARG A 68 15.52 0.07 9.47
CA ARG A 68 14.10 -0.27 9.70
C ARG A 68 13.09 0.78 9.21
N ALA A 69 13.51 1.71 8.36
CA ALA A 69 12.60 2.58 7.63
C ALA A 69 11.66 1.76 6.74
N LEU A 70 10.46 2.29 6.51
CA LEU A 70 9.63 1.82 5.40
C LEU A 70 10.16 2.46 4.13
N VAL A 71 10.64 1.64 3.19
CA VAL A 71 11.14 2.12 1.90
C VAL A 71 10.17 1.77 0.77
N ASP A 72 10.18 2.58 -0.28
CA ASP A 72 9.46 2.30 -1.52
C ASP A 72 10.24 1.37 -2.45
N ALA A 73 9.74 1.12 -3.67
CA ALA A 73 10.41 0.22 -4.62
C ALA A 73 11.78 0.70 -5.12
N SER A 74 12.15 1.94 -4.82
CA SER A 74 13.46 2.51 -5.13
C SER A 74 14.39 2.60 -3.91
N GLY A 75 14.04 1.97 -2.78
CA GLY A 75 14.82 2.06 -1.53
C GLY A 75 14.70 3.40 -0.80
N CYS A 76 13.82 4.28 -1.27
CA CYS A 76 13.65 5.59 -0.67
C CYS A 76 12.65 5.55 0.49
N GLU A 77 13.06 6.07 1.64
CA GLU A 77 12.26 6.14 2.86
C GLU A 77 10.95 6.93 2.64
N ILE A 78 9.83 6.33 3.06
CA ILE A 78 8.52 6.98 3.09
C ILE A 78 8.26 7.47 4.51
N VAL A 79 8.14 8.78 4.64
CA VAL A 79 7.87 9.44 5.92
C VAL A 79 6.40 9.26 6.31
N THR A 80 6.16 8.72 7.51
CA THR A 80 4.84 8.71 8.14
C THR A 80 4.51 10.08 8.74
N GLY A 81 3.23 10.43 8.80
CA GLY A 81 2.74 11.74 9.24
C GLY A 81 1.92 12.39 8.13
N VAL A 82 2.09 13.69 7.92
CA VAL A 82 1.35 14.43 6.89
C VAL A 82 1.71 13.93 5.50
N ILE A 83 0.70 13.51 4.74
CA ILE A 83 0.90 13.13 3.35
C ILE A 83 0.78 14.37 2.47
N GLU A 84 1.92 14.88 2.05
CA GLU A 84 1.99 15.99 1.11
C GLU A 84 1.40 15.58 -0.25
N GLY A 85 0.58 16.45 -0.82
CA GLY A 85 -0.06 16.24 -2.13
C GLY A 85 -1.46 15.62 -2.08
N ILE A 86 -1.94 15.12 -0.93
CA ILE A 86 -3.36 14.79 -0.77
C ILE A 86 -4.13 16.06 -0.42
N LYS A 87 -4.98 16.51 -1.36
CA LYS A 87 -5.78 17.72 -1.22
C LYS A 87 -7.24 17.42 -1.48
N PHE A 88 -8.10 18.11 -0.74
CA PHE A 88 -9.55 18.11 -0.95
C PHE A 88 -10.01 19.54 -1.18
N GLY A 89 -10.88 19.76 -2.17
CA GLY A 89 -11.54 21.04 -2.34
C GLY A 89 -12.46 21.38 -1.15
N PRO A 90 -12.94 22.63 -1.07
CA PRO A 90 -13.90 23.04 -0.05
C PRO A 90 -15.14 22.13 -0.05
N ASN A 91 -15.46 21.51 1.08
CA ASN A 91 -16.57 20.56 1.25
C ASN A 91 -16.52 19.31 0.36
N GLU A 92 -15.39 19.04 -0.31
CA GLU A 92 -15.20 17.84 -1.11
C GLU A 92 -14.64 16.70 -0.25
N THR A 93 -15.07 15.49 -0.58
CA THR A 93 -14.65 14.23 0.06
C THR A 93 -14.01 13.26 -0.91
N ASP A 94 -14.04 13.55 -2.21
CA ASP A 94 -13.51 12.66 -3.24
C ASP A 94 -12.02 12.91 -3.48
N LEU A 95 -11.27 11.83 -3.71
CA LEU A 95 -9.85 11.93 -4.02
C LEU A 95 -9.65 12.33 -5.48
N SER A 96 -8.89 13.41 -5.69
CA SER A 96 -8.42 13.79 -7.03
C SER A 96 -7.52 12.70 -7.63
N VAL A 97 -7.23 12.79 -8.93
CA VAL A 97 -6.32 11.84 -9.60
C VAL A 97 -4.93 11.93 -8.99
N GLU A 98 -4.44 13.15 -8.78
CA GLU A 98 -3.13 13.44 -8.19
C GLU A 98 -3.05 12.91 -6.74
N SER A 99 -4.12 13.07 -5.96
CA SER A 99 -4.18 12.53 -4.59
C SER A 99 -4.10 11.00 -4.59
N ARG A 100 -4.71 10.34 -5.59
CA ARG A 100 -4.63 8.88 -5.75
C ARG A 100 -3.23 8.43 -6.16
N GLU A 101 -2.55 9.18 -7.04
CA GLU A 101 -1.16 8.89 -7.43
C GLU A 101 -0.18 9.02 -6.26
N VAL A 102 -0.41 9.98 -5.37
CA VAL A 102 0.36 10.07 -4.12
C VAL A 102 0.05 8.87 -3.22
N LEU A 103 -1.23 8.57 -3.02
CA LEU A 103 -1.67 7.52 -2.12
C LEU A 103 -1.29 6.11 -2.61
N SER A 104 -1.14 5.89 -3.93
CA SER A 104 -0.70 4.61 -4.48
C SER A 104 0.70 4.22 -4.03
N LYS A 105 1.61 5.20 -3.87
CA LYS A 105 2.98 4.95 -3.36
C LYS A 105 2.96 4.37 -1.95
N TYR A 106 2.10 4.92 -1.09
CA TYR A 106 1.91 4.40 0.27
C TYR A 106 1.26 3.01 0.26
N VAL A 107 0.30 2.77 -0.64
CA VAL A 107 -0.29 1.44 -0.80
C VAL A 107 0.77 0.40 -1.19
N ASP A 108 1.65 0.72 -2.13
CA ASP A 108 2.70 -0.21 -2.58
C ASP A 108 3.69 -0.54 -1.45
N VAL A 109 4.05 0.46 -0.65
CA VAL A 109 4.86 0.27 0.57
C VAL A 109 4.12 -0.63 1.56
N PHE A 110 2.87 -0.31 1.94
CA PHE A 110 2.15 -1.12 2.93
C PHE A 110 1.79 -2.54 2.46
N LYS A 111 1.83 -2.81 1.15
CA LYS A 111 1.79 -4.19 0.62
C LYS A 111 3.08 -4.96 0.89
N ARG A 112 4.24 -4.30 0.82
CA ARG A 112 5.54 -4.90 1.13
C ARG A 112 5.69 -5.24 2.62
N TYR A 113 5.07 -4.44 3.48
CA TYR A 113 5.13 -4.61 4.93
C TYR A 113 3.76 -5.05 5.48
N PRO A 114 3.37 -6.33 5.32
CA PRO A 114 2.02 -6.80 5.66
C PRO A 114 1.69 -6.74 7.16
N ASP A 115 2.69 -6.71 8.04
CA ASP A 115 2.51 -6.67 9.49
C ASP A 115 2.28 -5.24 10.04
N VAL A 116 2.48 -4.21 9.21
CA VAL A 116 2.28 -2.82 9.60
C VAL A 116 0.80 -2.49 9.68
N VAL A 117 0.37 -1.90 10.81
CA VAL A 117 -0.96 -1.33 11.02
C VAL A 117 -0.83 0.18 11.08
N VAL A 118 -1.70 0.89 10.35
CA VAL A 118 -1.65 2.35 10.24
C VAL A 118 -2.92 3.01 10.73
N ALA A 119 -2.77 4.19 11.35
CA ALA A 119 -3.84 5.14 11.58
C ALA A 119 -3.90 6.14 10.43
N VAL A 120 -5.10 6.35 9.87
CA VAL A 120 -5.37 7.40 8.87
C VAL A 120 -6.15 8.50 9.57
N GLU A 121 -5.53 9.65 9.73
CA GLU A 121 -6.07 10.78 10.48
C GLU A 121 -6.48 11.93 9.54
N GLY A 122 -7.66 12.50 9.75
CA GLY A 122 -8.17 13.61 8.96
C GLY A 122 -8.40 14.85 9.80
N HIS A 123 -7.98 16.00 9.26
CA HIS A 123 -8.06 17.29 9.93
C HIS A 123 -8.63 18.37 9.02
N THR A 124 -9.28 19.37 9.63
CA THR A 124 -9.78 20.56 8.95
C THR A 124 -9.17 21.82 9.56
N ASP A 125 -9.41 22.96 8.91
CA ASP A 125 -9.25 24.26 9.57
C ASP A 125 -10.45 24.55 10.48
N ASN A 126 -10.49 25.75 11.07
CA ASN A 126 -11.54 26.17 11.99
C ASN A 126 -12.71 26.94 11.33
N ARG A 127 -12.90 26.82 10.02
CA ARG A 127 -13.98 27.53 9.33
C ARG A 127 -15.25 26.70 9.38
N GLY A 128 -16.33 27.32 9.84
CA GLY A 128 -17.64 26.67 9.95
C GLY A 128 -17.86 26.00 11.31
N PRO A 129 -19.00 25.29 11.49
CA PRO A 129 -19.31 24.62 12.73
C PRO A 129 -18.37 23.44 13.01
N ALA A 130 -17.91 23.30 14.25
CA ALA A 130 -17.02 22.22 14.66
C ALA A 130 -17.58 20.80 14.38
N ALA A 131 -18.90 20.64 14.49
CA ALA A 131 -19.57 19.38 14.17
C ALA A 131 -19.47 19.03 12.68
N ASP A 132 -19.63 20.01 11.80
CA ASP A 132 -19.52 19.83 10.35
C ASP A 132 -18.08 19.52 9.95
N ASN A 133 -17.11 20.21 10.57
CA ASN A 133 -15.69 19.95 10.40
C ASN A 133 -15.30 18.53 10.85
N LEU A 134 -15.85 18.07 11.97
CA LEU A 134 -15.64 16.70 12.44
C LEU A 134 -16.19 15.69 11.43
N GLU A 135 -17.41 15.87 10.94
CA GLU A 135 -18.01 14.97 9.96
C GLU A 135 -17.26 14.99 8.63
N LEU A 136 -16.89 16.16 8.12
CA LEU A 136 -16.11 16.30 6.89
C LEU A 136 -14.77 15.57 6.98
N SER A 137 -14.07 15.70 8.11
CA SER A 137 -12.79 15.00 8.32
C SER A 137 -12.96 13.48 8.30
N LYS A 138 -14.04 12.94 8.90
CA LYS A 138 -14.34 11.51 8.88
C LYS A 138 -14.62 11.01 7.47
N GLN A 139 -15.41 11.77 6.69
CA GLN A 139 -15.75 11.39 5.32
C GLN A 139 -14.52 11.35 4.41
N ARG A 140 -13.61 12.33 4.54
CA ARG A 140 -12.33 12.35 3.81
C ARG A 140 -11.44 11.16 4.18
N VAL A 141 -11.33 10.86 5.47
CA VAL A 141 -10.61 9.66 5.94
C VAL A 141 -11.22 8.40 5.35
N LEU A 142 -12.55 8.27 5.34
CA LEU A 142 -13.21 7.13 4.73
C LEU A 142 -12.93 7.01 3.22
N SER A 143 -12.80 8.12 2.49
CA SER A 143 -12.38 8.08 1.09
C SER A 143 -10.96 7.57 0.91
N VAL A 144 -10.02 7.99 1.76
CA VAL A 144 -8.65 7.47 1.79
C VAL A 144 -8.64 5.97 2.12
N VAL A 145 -9.34 5.55 3.18
CA VAL A 145 -9.42 4.14 3.57
C VAL A 145 -10.04 3.29 2.47
N ARG A 146 -11.17 3.73 1.88
CA ARG A 146 -11.80 3.01 0.77
C ARG A 146 -10.84 2.84 -0.41
N TYR A 147 -10.08 3.87 -0.75
CA TYR A 147 -9.07 3.76 -1.79
C TYR A 147 -7.99 2.74 -1.43
N MET A 148 -7.41 2.81 -0.23
CA MET A 148 -6.37 1.86 0.20
C MET A 148 -6.87 0.42 0.21
N VAL A 149 -8.09 0.18 0.69
CA VAL A 149 -8.73 -1.14 0.72
C VAL A 149 -9.01 -1.65 -0.70
N ALA A 150 -9.57 -0.81 -1.56
CA ALA A 150 -9.81 -1.17 -2.96
C ALA A 150 -8.53 -1.52 -3.71
N ASN A 151 -7.38 -1.00 -3.27
CA ASN A 151 -6.07 -1.29 -3.85
C ASN A 151 -5.30 -2.39 -3.10
N GLY A 152 -5.93 -3.13 -2.20
CA GLY A 152 -5.39 -4.39 -1.65
C GLY A 152 -4.82 -4.31 -0.24
N ILE A 153 -4.98 -3.20 0.48
CA ILE A 153 -4.68 -3.16 1.92
C ILE A 153 -5.86 -3.74 2.70
N SER A 154 -5.60 -4.68 3.60
CA SER A 154 -6.67 -5.26 4.41
C SER A 154 -7.26 -4.21 5.37
N ALA A 155 -8.58 -4.19 5.51
CA ALA A 155 -9.28 -3.13 6.26
C ALA A 155 -8.98 -3.14 7.77
N ASP A 156 -8.65 -4.30 8.34
CA ASP A 156 -8.24 -4.45 9.74
C ASP A 156 -6.90 -3.77 10.06
N ARG A 157 -6.04 -3.60 9.04
CA ARG A 157 -4.75 -2.91 9.11
C ARG A 157 -4.86 -1.38 9.08
N ILE A 158 -6.05 -0.82 8.92
CA ILE A 158 -6.28 0.63 8.82
C ILE A 158 -7.20 1.09 9.95
N LYS A 159 -6.74 2.05 10.75
CA LYS A 159 -7.52 2.69 11.82
C LYS A 159 -7.94 4.10 11.41
N PRO A 160 -9.21 4.34 11.01
CA PRO A 160 -9.65 5.64 10.57
C PRO A 160 -10.01 6.57 11.74
N TYR A 161 -9.49 7.80 11.73
CA TYR A 161 -9.82 8.84 12.72
C TYR A 161 -10.07 10.21 12.08
N GLY A 162 -11.27 10.76 12.25
CA GLY A 162 -11.56 12.16 11.90
C GLY A 162 -11.53 13.03 13.15
N TYR A 163 -10.69 14.07 13.15
CA TYR A 163 -10.54 14.99 14.28
C TYR A 163 -11.16 16.37 14.06
N GLY A 164 -11.62 16.66 12.84
CA GLY A 164 -12.03 18.01 12.45
C GLY A 164 -10.95 19.04 12.77
N GLU A 165 -11.36 20.12 13.44
CA GLU A 165 -10.50 21.25 13.79
C GLU A 165 -9.78 21.09 15.15
N SER A 166 -9.99 19.98 15.87
CA SER A 166 -9.56 19.82 17.27
C SER A 166 -8.06 19.62 17.47
N ARG A 167 -7.31 19.33 16.40
CA ARG A 167 -5.85 19.10 16.41
C ARG A 167 -5.15 19.98 15.36
N PRO A 168 -5.11 21.32 15.56
CA PRO A 168 -4.41 22.21 14.66
C PRO A 168 -2.89 22.03 14.80
N ARG A 169 -2.17 22.02 13.69
CA ARG A 169 -0.70 22.04 13.65
C ARG A 169 -0.13 23.44 13.41
N ALA A 170 -0.99 24.38 12.99
CA ALA A 170 -0.65 25.77 12.77
C ALA A 170 -1.78 26.71 13.20
N PRO A 171 -1.50 27.99 13.48
CA PRO A 171 -2.53 28.96 13.83
C PRO A 171 -3.55 29.13 12.70
N ASN A 172 -4.85 29.06 13.02
CA ASN A 172 -5.92 29.27 12.03
C ASN A 172 -6.12 30.74 11.62
N ALA A 173 -5.35 31.68 12.19
CA ALA A 173 -5.46 33.10 11.90
C ALA A 173 -5.04 33.43 10.45
N THR A 174 -4.07 32.70 9.89
CA THR A 174 -3.54 32.95 8.55
C THR A 174 -4.11 31.96 7.52
N VAL A 175 -4.08 32.32 6.24
CA VAL A 175 -4.50 31.41 5.16
C VAL A 175 -3.58 30.20 5.14
N GLU A 176 -2.29 30.44 5.28
CA GLU A 176 -1.22 29.43 5.26
C GLU A 176 -1.39 28.43 6.41
N GLY A 177 -1.68 28.90 7.62
CA GLY A 177 -1.91 28.01 8.76
C GLY A 177 -3.18 27.17 8.61
N ARG A 178 -4.22 27.72 7.99
CA ARG A 178 -5.44 26.95 7.67
C ARG A 178 -5.18 25.91 6.58
N GLU A 179 -4.37 26.21 5.57
CA GLU A 179 -3.96 25.21 4.57
C GLU A 179 -3.18 24.07 5.25
N GLN A 180 -2.24 24.41 6.13
CA GLN A 180 -1.48 23.41 6.88
C GLN A 180 -2.36 22.53 7.75
N ASN A 181 -3.47 23.03 8.29
CA ASN A 181 -4.40 22.26 9.11
C ASN A 181 -5.28 21.31 8.29
N ARG A 182 -5.65 21.66 7.04
CA ARG A 182 -6.43 20.81 6.14
C ARG A 182 -5.56 19.73 5.51
N ARG A 183 -5.46 18.59 6.19
CA ARG A 183 -4.52 17.52 5.82
C ARG A 183 -5.04 16.14 6.16
N ILE A 184 -4.37 15.15 5.56
CA ILE A 184 -4.42 13.75 5.97
C ILE A 184 -3.07 13.35 6.53
N GLU A 185 -3.08 12.60 7.63
CA GLU A 185 -1.90 11.95 8.17
C GLU A 185 -2.03 10.44 8.11
N ILE A 186 -0.90 9.75 7.87
CA ILE A 186 -0.80 8.30 8.06
C ILE A 186 0.32 8.01 9.04
N ASN A 187 -0.04 7.44 10.18
CA ASN A 187 0.89 7.11 11.26
C ASN A 187 0.91 5.60 11.49
N ILE A 188 2.09 5.01 11.67
CA ILE A 188 2.18 3.60 12.05
C ILE A 188 1.82 3.47 13.53
N VAL A 189 0.92 2.54 13.83
CA VAL A 189 0.48 2.28 15.21
C VAL A 189 0.97 0.93 15.73
N GLU A 190 1.22 -0.04 14.84
CA GLU A 190 1.79 -1.36 15.17
C GLU A 190 2.66 -1.86 14.00
N GLY A 191 3.63 -2.73 14.28
CA GLY A 191 4.40 -3.46 13.25
C GLY A 191 5.78 -2.91 12.89
N LEU A 192 6.22 -1.78 13.47
CA LEU A 192 7.64 -1.43 13.51
C LEU A 192 8.22 -1.97 14.82
N LEU A 193 9.01 -3.04 14.73
CA LEU A 193 9.79 -3.58 15.84
C LEU A 193 11.03 -2.71 16.10
#